data_AF-A0A1G6EQ69-F1
#
_entry.id   AF-A0A1G6EQ69-F1
#
_cell.length_a   1.000
_cell.length_b   1.000
_cell.length_c   1.000
_cell.angle_alpha   90.00
_cell.angle_beta   90.00
_cell.angle_gamma   90.00
#
_symmetry.space_group_name_H-M   'P 1'
#
loop_
_entity.id
_entity.type
_entity.pdbx_description
1 polymer ?
#
loop_
_entity_poly.entity_id
_entity_poly.type
_entity_poly.pdbx_seq_one_letter_code
_entity_poly.pdbx_strand_id
1 'polypeptide(L)'
;MAKKSFDWRGIETQFGKKIAKEVRRIVASQPVTEEGEPVPYREDRPERGLTFHEALERFVDPELPGDSEPDRAPLSERAALEKRAVVLFGKLKRGDVISSGIAQGASSRTIVDPSLFELLMYRVDLDAVVGHRRIFEKPEFFLPAEIPLNVRSVPKWLLAYDRPVIAAFAHDARYRKVSVREERYALGEKQSRIIKVLHEASQTNDPWRDGRSLLDAAGSESTNLMDLFKNKRDLIVSDGTGLYRLKLD
;
A
#
# COMPACT_ATOMS: atom_id res chain seq x y z
N MET A 1 41.15 -2.83 -20.80
CA MET A 1 39.83 -3.46 -20.96
C MET A 1 38.79 -2.37 -21.11
N ALA A 2 38.22 -2.22 -22.30
CA ALA A 2 37.29 -1.14 -22.64
C ALA A 2 35.87 -1.47 -22.15
N LYS A 3 35.26 -0.54 -21.39
CA LYS A 3 33.83 -0.57 -21.06
C LYS A 3 33.04 -0.34 -22.35
N LYS A 4 32.28 -1.33 -22.79
CA LYS A 4 31.32 -1.17 -23.90
C LYS A 4 30.19 -0.26 -23.40
N SER A 5 30.21 1.00 -23.84
CA SER A 5 29.05 1.89 -23.75
C SER A 5 27.96 1.36 -24.67
N PHE A 6 26.79 1.07 -24.11
CA PHE A 6 25.60 0.73 -24.89
C PHE A 6 25.18 1.96 -25.70
N ASP A 7 25.21 1.85 -27.03
CA ASP A 7 24.91 2.94 -27.96
C ASP A 7 23.39 3.09 -28.14
N TRP A 8 22.84 4.12 -27.51
CA TRP A 8 21.41 4.45 -27.53
C TRP A 8 20.90 4.99 -28.88
N ARG A 9 21.79 5.20 -29.88
CA ARG A 9 21.42 5.79 -31.17
C ARG A 9 20.55 4.90 -32.07
N GLY A 10 20.32 3.63 -31.68
CA GLY A 10 19.54 2.66 -32.47
C GLY A 10 18.05 2.52 -32.13
N ILE A 11 17.54 3.13 -31.05
CA ILE A 11 16.13 3.01 -30.63
C ILE A 11 15.41 4.37 -30.75
N GLU A 12 15.66 5.09 -31.85
CA GLU A 12 14.80 6.21 -32.25
C GLU A 12 13.64 5.71 -33.12
N THR A 13 12.70 4.98 -32.53
CA THR A 13 11.37 4.85 -33.15
C THR A 13 10.63 6.18 -33.03
N GLN A 14 9.81 6.51 -34.04
CA GLN A 14 8.92 7.68 -34.06
C GLN A 14 8.09 7.83 -32.76
N PHE A 15 7.87 6.73 -32.05
CA PHE A 15 7.20 6.67 -30.75
C PHE A 15 7.95 7.42 -29.64
N GLY A 16 9.29 7.26 -29.56
CA GLY A 16 10.14 7.97 -28.59
C GLY A 16 10.21 9.47 -28.84
N LYS A 17 10.23 9.90 -30.11
CA LYS A 17 10.19 11.33 -30.49
C LYS A 17 8.84 11.98 -30.20
N LYS A 18 7.74 11.23 -30.35
CA LYS A 18 6.37 11.69 -30.04
C LYS A 18 6.16 11.82 -28.53
N ILE A 19 6.65 10.86 -27.74
CA ILE A 19 6.63 10.92 -26.27
C ILE A 19 7.54 12.04 -25.76
N ALA A 20 8.75 12.20 -26.27
CA ALA A 20 9.65 13.29 -25.85
C ALA A 20 9.07 14.69 -26.17
N LYS A 21 8.34 14.84 -27.28
CA LYS A 21 7.66 16.09 -27.66
C LYS A 21 6.43 16.37 -26.80
N GLU A 22 5.66 15.34 -26.45
CA GLU A 22 4.49 15.47 -25.57
C GLU A 22 4.92 15.74 -24.12
N VAL A 23 5.95 15.04 -23.64
CA VAL A 23 6.60 15.29 -22.33
C VAL A 23 7.08 16.73 -22.25
N ARG A 24 7.80 17.25 -23.26
CA ARG A 24 8.25 18.66 -23.31
C ARG A 24 7.11 19.69 -23.32
N ARG A 25 5.95 19.36 -23.90
CA ARG A 25 4.77 20.24 -23.93
C ARG A 25 4.06 20.31 -22.57
N ILE A 26 4.17 19.25 -21.76
CA ILE A 26 3.54 19.13 -20.44
C ILE A 26 4.33 19.88 -19.33
N VAL A 27 5.62 20.17 -19.55
CA VAL A 27 6.56 20.80 -18.58
C VAL A 27 6.22 22.27 -18.19
N ALA A 28 5.22 22.91 -18.82
CA ALA A 28 5.01 24.36 -18.67
C ALA A 28 4.23 24.84 -17.42
N SER A 29 4.12 24.06 -16.33
CA SER A 29 3.55 24.59 -15.08
C SER A 29 4.14 23.94 -13.82
N GLN A 30 5.33 24.42 -13.44
CA GLN A 30 5.83 24.89 -12.12
C GLN A 30 5.42 24.18 -10.79
N PRO A 31 6.27 24.29 -9.75
CA PRO A 31 6.54 23.25 -8.76
C PRO A 31 5.59 23.33 -7.55
N VAL A 32 5.38 22.19 -6.89
CA VAL A 32 4.92 22.17 -5.50
C VAL A 32 6.07 21.62 -4.67
N THR A 33 7.03 22.50 -4.36
CA THR A 33 7.94 22.30 -3.24
C THR A 33 7.45 23.23 -2.14
N GLU A 34 6.49 22.77 -1.34
CA GLU A 34 6.43 23.28 0.04
C GLU A 34 7.79 22.96 0.67
N GLU A 35 8.42 23.94 1.32
CA GLU A 35 9.67 23.72 2.04
C GLU A 35 9.41 22.69 3.14
N GLY A 36 9.90 21.46 2.92
CA GLY A 36 9.74 20.38 3.88
C GLY A 36 10.55 20.66 5.14
N GLU A 37 10.06 20.17 6.27
CA GLU A 37 10.77 20.27 7.54
C GLU A 37 11.98 19.32 7.54
N PRO A 38 13.11 19.73 8.15
CA PRO A 38 14.27 18.86 8.27
C PRO A 38 13.90 17.61 9.08
N VAL A 39 14.32 16.43 8.60
CA VAL A 39 14.11 15.19 9.34
C VAL A 39 15.10 15.15 10.51
N PRO A 40 14.65 14.95 11.76
CA PRO A 40 15.55 14.76 12.89
C PRO A 40 16.57 13.65 12.61
N TYR A 41 17.83 13.90 12.94
CA TYR A 41 18.86 12.88 12.82
C TYR A 41 18.63 11.76 13.84
N ARG A 42 18.77 10.52 13.38
CA ARG A 42 18.84 9.33 14.23
C ARG A 42 19.87 8.37 13.62
N GLU A 43 20.70 7.77 14.47
CA GLU A 43 21.76 6.85 14.04
C GLU A 43 21.23 5.57 13.39
N ASP A 44 19.99 5.18 13.71
CA ASP A 44 19.32 3.98 13.21
C ASP A 44 18.64 4.15 11.83
N ARG A 45 18.75 5.34 11.21
CA ARG A 45 18.15 5.57 9.89
C ARG A 45 18.88 4.80 8.80
N PRO A 46 18.16 4.13 7.88
CA PRO A 46 18.80 3.48 6.75
C PRO A 46 19.40 4.53 5.79
N GLU A 47 20.47 4.18 5.06
CA GLU A 47 21.11 5.10 4.12
C GLU A 47 20.17 5.52 2.97
N ARG A 48 19.37 4.57 2.48
CA ARG A 48 18.37 4.72 1.42
C ARG A 48 17.13 3.88 1.70
N GLY A 49 16.03 4.21 1.03
CA GLY A 49 14.86 3.35 1.02
C GLY A 49 15.05 2.16 0.07
N LEU A 50 14.02 1.32 -0.01
CA LEU A 50 13.99 0.13 -0.85
C LEU A 50 13.66 0.52 -2.30
N THR A 51 14.28 -0.18 -3.24
CA THR A 51 13.85 -0.18 -4.65
C THR A 51 12.47 -0.83 -4.77
N PHE A 52 11.83 -0.70 -5.93
CA PHE A 52 10.52 -1.31 -6.16
C PHE A 52 10.50 -2.83 -5.92
N HIS A 53 11.49 -3.56 -6.42
CA HIS A 53 11.57 -5.01 -6.25
C HIS A 53 11.80 -5.41 -4.78
N GLU A 54 12.73 -4.75 -4.09
CA GLU A 54 12.98 -4.97 -2.65
C GLU A 54 11.73 -4.63 -1.81
N ALA A 55 10.98 -3.59 -2.20
CA ALA A 55 9.73 -3.21 -1.54
C ALA A 55 8.63 -4.25 -1.76
N LEU A 56 8.53 -4.85 -2.95
CA LEU A 56 7.63 -5.97 -3.19
C LEU A 56 8.01 -7.19 -2.35
N GLU A 57 9.29 -7.50 -2.19
CA GLU A 57 9.73 -8.62 -1.36
C GLU A 57 9.46 -8.39 0.13
N ARG A 58 9.66 -7.15 0.61
CA ARG A 58 9.52 -6.83 2.02
C ARG A 58 8.07 -6.61 2.45
N PHE A 59 7.28 -5.94 1.61
CA PHE A 59 5.95 -5.46 2.00
C PHE A 59 4.80 -6.24 1.38
N VAL A 60 5.07 -7.15 0.45
CA VAL A 60 4.05 -7.95 -0.23
C VAL A 60 4.42 -9.43 -0.12
N ASP A 61 3.50 -10.22 0.44
CA ASP A 61 3.73 -11.66 0.62
C ASP A 61 3.99 -12.36 -0.73
N PRO A 62 4.89 -13.36 -0.74
CA PRO A 62 5.24 -14.10 -1.95
C PRO A 62 4.10 -14.97 -2.48
N GLU A 63 3.17 -15.38 -1.61
CA GLU A 63 1.99 -16.17 -1.97
C GLU A 63 0.74 -15.29 -1.92
N LEU A 64 0.27 -14.85 -3.09
CA LEU A 64 -0.98 -14.09 -3.16
C LEU A 64 -2.17 -15.07 -3.24
N PRO A 65 -3.28 -14.82 -2.52
CA PRO A 65 -4.48 -15.63 -2.63
C PRO A 65 -4.91 -15.86 -4.08
N GLY A 66 -5.21 -17.12 -4.42
CA GLY A 66 -5.56 -17.57 -5.76
C GLY A 66 -4.42 -18.13 -6.62
N ASP A 67 -3.16 -18.07 -6.15
CA ASP A 67 -2.02 -18.69 -6.83
C ASP A 67 -1.85 -20.19 -6.47
N SER A 68 -2.56 -20.65 -5.42
CA SER A 68 -2.56 -22.03 -4.92
C SER A 68 -3.77 -22.87 -5.36
N GLU A 69 -4.58 -22.39 -6.31
CA GLU A 69 -5.60 -23.22 -6.97
C GLU A 69 -4.93 -24.26 -7.87
N PRO A 70 -5.11 -25.58 -7.60
CA PRO A 70 -4.33 -26.64 -8.24
C PRO A 70 -4.56 -26.80 -9.74
N ASP A 71 -5.61 -26.18 -10.30
CA ASP A 71 -6.01 -26.28 -11.71
C ASP A 71 -5.76 -25.01 -12.54
N ARG A 72 -5.12 -23.99 -11.94
CA ARG A 72 -4.87 -22.72 -12.62
C ARG A 72 -3.50 -22.73 -13.28
N ALA A 73 -3.45 -22.44 -14.59
CA ALA A 73 -2.18 -22.29 -15.30
C ALA A 73 -1.31 -21.22 -14.61
N PRO A 74 0.01 -21.45 -14.45
CA PRO A 74 0.89 -20.51 -13.78
C PRO A 74 0.85 -19.15 -14.47
N LEU A 75 0.71 -18.09 -13.67
CA LEU A 75 0.77 -16.72 -14.17
C LEU A 75 2.13 -16.48 -14.83
N SER A 76 2.13 -15.69 -15.91
CA SER A 76 3.40 -15.17 -16.42
C SER A 76 4.09 -14.34 -15.33
N GLU A 77 5.41 -14.31 -15.33
CA GLU A 77 6.21 -13.52 -14.38
C GLU A 77 5.75 -12.05 -14.34
N ARG A 78 5.37 -11.50 -15.50
CA ARG A 78 4.81 -10.16 -15.63
C ARG A 78 3.46 -10.01 -14.90
N ALA A 79 2.55 -10.96 -15.06
CA ALA A 79 1.24 -10.90 -14.41
C ALA A 79 1.35 -11.05 -12.88
N ALA A 80 2.28 -11.90 -12.40
CA ALA A 80 2.58 -12.03 -10.98
C ALA A 80 3.15 -10.71 -10.41
N LEU A 81 4.06 -10.06 -11.14
CA LEU A 81 4.61 -8.75 -10.76
C LEU A 81 3.53 -7.67 -10.69
N GLU A 82 2.64 -7.60 -11.69
CA GLU A 82 1.51 -6.65 -11.72
C GLU A 82 0.56 -6.88 -10.53
N LYS A 83 0.25 -8.15 -10.20
CA LYS A 83 -0.60 -8.49 -9.05
C LYS A 83 0.03 -8.05 -7.72
N ARG A 84 1.33 -8.28 -7.52
CA ARG A 84 2.06 -7.83 -6.32
C ARG A 84 2.15 -6.30 -6.25
N ALA A 85 2.36 -5.64 -7.39
CA ALA A 85 2.39 -4.18 -7.48
C ALA A 85 1.10 -3.55 -6.94
N VAL A 86 -0.07 -4.09 -7.32
CA VAL A 86 -1.38 -3.61 -6.84
C VAL A 86 -1.47 -3.61 -5.31
N VAL A 87 -0.93 -4.64 -4.64
CA VAL A 87 -0.91 -4.72 -3.18
C VAL A 87 -0.04 -3.62 -2.57
N LEU A 88 1.16 -3.41 -3.12
CA LEU A 88 2.06 -2.34 -2.67
C LEU A 88 1.42 -0.95 -2.87
N PHE A 89 0.72 -0.73 -3.99
CA PHE A 89 -0.03 0.51 -4.21
C PHE A 89 -1.13 0.75 -3.20
N GLY A 90 -1.85 -0.30 -2.81
CA GLY A 90 -2.84 -0.20 -1.75
C GLY A 90 -2.22 0.32 -0.44
N LYS A 91 -1.02 -0.17 -0.09
CA LYS A 91 -0.27 0.28 1.09
C LYS A 91 0.20 1.74 0.96
N LEU A 92 0.64 2.15 -0.23
CA LEU A 92 1.03 3.54 -0.52
C LEU A 92 -0.14 4.52 -0.36
N LYS A 93 -1.30 4.19 -0.91
CA LYS A 93 -2.51 5.03 -0.81
C LYS A 93 -2.96 5.28 0.63
N ARG A 94 -2.77 4.28 1.50
CA ARG A 94 -3.11 4.36 2.93
C ARG A 94 -2.04 5.02 3.78
N GLY A 95 -0.84 5.24 3.23
CA GLY A 95 0.32 5.72 3.97
C GLY A 95 1.00 4.67 4.86
N ASP A 96 0.64 3.39 4.71
CA ASP A 96 1.30 2.27 5.42
C ASP A 96 2.76 2.13 4.98
N VAL A 97 3.00 2.46 3.70
CA VAL A 97 4.32 2.59 3.08
C VAL A 97 4.41 4.00 2.53
N ILE A 98 5.58 4.61 2.66
CA ILE A 98 5.89 5.92 2.09
C ILE A 98 6.73 5.70 0.83
N SER A 99 6.45 6.50 -0.19
CA SER A 99 7.30 6.61 -1.36
C SER A 99 7.97 7.97 -1.40
N SER A 100 9.19 7.99 -1.91
CA SER A 100 9.92 9.20 -2.24
C SER A 100 10.48 9.07 -3.65
N GLY A 101 10.79 10.19 -4.28
CA GLY A 101 11.47 10.19 -5.59
C GLY A 101 12.09 11.53 -5.90
N ILE A 102 12.88 11.57 -6.97
CA ILE A 102 13.44 12.81 -7.49
C ILE A 102 12.45 13.34 -8.51
N ALA A 103 11.75 14.42 -8.16
CA ALA A 103 10.84 15.06 -9.10
C ALA A 103 11.62 15.50 -10.35
N GLN A 104 11.02 15.38 -11.54
CA GLN A 104 11.68 15.77 -12.77
C GLN A 104 12.18 17.23 -12.70
N GLY A 105 13.48 17.44 -12.95
CA GLY A 105 14.13 18.74 -12.85
C GLY A 105 14.54 19.17 -11.44
N ALA A 106 14.26 18.36 -10.42
CA ALA A 106 14.74 18.57 -9.07
C ALA A 106 16.11 17.91 -8.85
N SER A 107 16.88 18.46 -7.91
CA SER A 107 18.17 17.91 -7.46
C SER A 107 18.08 17.10 -6.17
N SER A 108 16.91 17.11 -5.51
CA SER A 108 16.68 16.46 -4.23
C SER A 108 15.49 15.51 -4.28
N ARG A 109 15.56 14.48 -3.43
CA ARG A 109 14.48 13.53 -3.19
C ARG A 109 13.38 14.20 -2.37
N THR A 110 12.13 14.01 -2.78
CA THR A 110 10.93 14.50 -2.09
C THR A 110 10.00 13.34 -1.76
N ILE A 111 9.17 13.53 -0.74
CA ILE A 111 8.10 12.59 -0.40
C ILE A 111 6.99 12.71 -1.44
N VAL A 112 6.51 11.56 -1.92
CA VAL A 112 5.31 11.49 -2.74
C VAL A 112 4.12 11.34 -1.80
N ASP A 113 3.25 12.33 -1.80
CA ASP A 113 2.06 12.33 -0.94
C ASP A 113 1.14 11.12 -1.26
N PRO A 114 0.68 10.36 -0.25
CA PRO A 114 -0.22 9.22 -0.45
C PRO A 114 -1.44 9.51 -1.31
N SER A 115 -2.04 10.70 -1.21
CA SER A 115 -3.23 11.09 -1.98
C SER A 115 -2.97 11.13 -3.48
N LEU A 116 -1.71 11.30 -3.90
CA LEU A 116 -1.35 11.33 -5.31
C LEU A 116 -1.40 9.94 -5.94
N PHE A 117 -1.32 8.85 -5.16
CA PHE A 117 -1.37 7.49 -5.70
C PHE A 117 -2.76 7.08 -6.23
N GLU A 118 -3.77 7.94 -6.12
CA GLU A 118 -5.01 7.83 -6.93
C GLU A 118 -4.79 8.20 -8.41
N LEU A 119 -3.78 9.01 -8.70
CA LEU A 119 -3.50 9.58 -10.02
C LEU A 119 -2.13 9.17 -10.58
N LEU A 120 -1.29 8.55 -9.74
CA LEU A 120 0.05 8.10 -10.07
C LEU A 120 0.08 6.58 -10.27
N MET A 121 0.94 6.13 -11.18
CA MET A 121 1.25 4.73 -11.42
C MET A 121 2.77 4.53 -11.46
N TYR A 122 3.24 3.36 -11.07
CA TYR A 122 4.65 2.99 -11.23
C TYR A 122 4.85 2.40 -12.60
N ARG A 123 5.88 2.88 -13.28
CA ARG A 123 6.30 2.42 -14.59
C ARG A 123 7.62 1.69 -14.42
N VAL A 124 7.52 0.36 -14.42
CA VAL A 124 8.68 -0.55 -14.29
C VAL A 124 9.73 -0.26 -15.35
N ASP A 125 9.30 0.03 -16.59
CA ASP A 125 10.17 0.35 -17.72
C ASP A 125 10.95 1.66 -17.56
N LEU A 126 10.43 2.59 -16.76
CA LEU A 126 11.04 3.88 -16.50
C LEU A 126 11.71 3.97 -15.14
N ASP A 127 11.54 2.96 -14.29
CA ASP A 127 11.87 3.02 -12.85
C ASP A 127 11.40 4.35 -12.23
N ALA A 128 10.12 4.66 -12.45
CA ALA A 128 9.56 5.95 -12.10
C ALA A 128 8.09 5.85 -11.67
N VAL A 129 7.70 6.72 -10.73
CA VAL A 129 6.29 6.98 -10.43
C VAL A 129 5.83 8.13 -11.33
N VAL A 130 4.83 7.87 -12.17
CA VAL A 130 4.35 8.82 -13.18
C VAL A 130 2.86 9.06 -13.02
N GLY A 131 2.41 10.27 -13.32
CA GLY A 131 1.00 10.60 -13.45
C GLY A 131 0.84 11.91 -14.19
N HIS A 132 -0.38 12.47 -14.16
CA HIS A 132 -0.67 13.67 -14.93
C HIS A 132 0.22 14.83 -14.48
N ARG A 133 1.18 15.22 -15.35
CA ARG A 133 2.21 16.27 -15.13
C ARG A 133 3.21 16.02 -14.00
N ARG A 134 3.33 14.78 -13.49
CA ARG A 134 4.26 14.46 -12.40
C ARG A 134 5.07 13.22 -12.75
N ILE A 135 6.38 13.34 -12.64
CA ILE A 135 7.33 12.23 -12.79
C ILE A 135 8.28 12.30 -11.61
N PHE A 136 8.38 11.19 -10.88
CA PHE A 136 9.32 10.98 -9.80
C PHE A 136 10.25 9.84 -10.20
N GLU A 137 11.50 10.18 -10.49
CA GLU A 137 12.55 9.25 -10.86
C GLU A 137 13.15 8.58 -9.62
N LYS A 138 13.66 7.35 -9.78
CA LYS A 138 14.34 6.59 -8.72
C LYS A 138 13.49 6.49 -7.45
N PRO A 139 12.25 5.98 -7.54
CA PRO A 139 11.39 5.90 -6.39
C PRO A 139 11.99 4.97 -5.35
N GLU A 140 11.95 5.40 -4.09
CA GLU A 140 12.35 4.59 -2.95
C GLU A 140 11.16 4.45 -2.00
N PHE A 141 11.06 3.29 -1.36
CA PHE A 141 9.94 2.90 -0.52
C PHE A 141 10.43 2.56 0.89
N PHE A 142 9.71 3.00 1.92
CA PHE A 142 10.09 2.79 3.32
C PHE A 142 8.87 2.92 4.25
N LEU A 143 9.00 2.42 5.47
CA LEU A 143 7.99 2.65 6.51
C LEU A 143 8.06 4.10 7.00
N PRO A 144 6.95 4.72 7.46
CA PRO A 144 6.98 6.08 8.03
C PRO A 144 8.02 6.27 9.15
N ALA A 145 8.30 5.22 9.92
CA ALA A 145 9.29 5.23 11.00
C ALA A 145 10.75 5.04 10.52
N GLU A 146 10.97 4.66 9.26
CA GLU A 146 12.28 4.31 8.68
C GLU A 146 12.72 5.31 7.60
N ILE A 147 12.51 6.60 7.84
CA ILE A 147 12.84 7.65 6.86
C ILE A 147 14.35 7.61 6.55
N PRO A 148 14.77 7.37 5.30
CA PRO A 148 16.19 7.17 5.00
C PRO A 148 17.01 8.46 5.01
N LEU A 149 18.31 8.37 5.24
CA LEU A 149 19.24 9.51 5.35
C LEU A 149 19.30 10.37 4.08
N ASN A 150 19.07 9.78 2.91
CA ASN A 150 19.01 10.50 1.64
C ASN A 150 17.74 11.36 1.45
N VAL A 151 16.76 11.26 2.37
CA VAL A 151 15.61 12.16 2.48
C VAL A 151 15.93 13.25 3.51
N ARG A 152 16.20 14.46 3.01
CA ARG A 152 16.65 15.59 3.84
C ARG A 152 15.50 16.33 4.53
N SER A 153 14.39 16.45 3.83
CA SER A 153 13.21 17.21 4.26
C SER A 153 11.95 16.40 4.01
N VAL A 154 10.99 16.49 4.92
CA VAL A 154 9.71 15.80 4.82
C VAL A 154 8.55 16.74 5.13
N PRO A 155 7.35 16.48 4.62
CA PRO A 155 6.16 17.24 5.00
C PRO A 155 5.88 17.16 6.51
N LYS A 156 5.30 18.23 7.08
CA LYS A 156 4.91 18.28 8.51
C LYS A 156 4.03 17.09 8.92
N TRP A 157 3.12 16.68 8.04
CA TRP A 157 2.24 15.54 8.30
C TRP A 157 3.02 14.23 8.51
N LEU A 158 4.20 14.08 7.91
CA LEU A 158 5.04 12.89 8.06
C LEU A 158 5.85 12.93 9.36
N LEU A 159 6.25 14.11 9.84
CA LEU A 159 6.87 14.25 11.18
C LEU A 159 5.84 14.10 12.30
N ALA A 160 4.65 14.65 12.09
CA ALA A 160 3.50 14.48 12.96
C ALA A 160 2.78 13.15 12.70
N TYR A 161 3.39 12.24 11.93
CA TYR A 161 2.88 10.89 11.71
C TYR A 161 3.09 10.07 12.98
N ASP A 162 2.39 10.48 14.03
CA ASP A 162 2.16 9.74 15.27
C ASP A 162 0.96 8.80 15.10
N ARG A 163 0.78 8.27 13.89
CA ARG A 163 0.25 6.92 13.83
C ARG A 163 1.43 6.07 14.31
N PRO A 164 1.34 5.39 15.47
CA PRO A 164 2.05 4.14 15.59
C PRO A 164 1.77 3.35 14.30
N VAL A 165 2.61 2.39 13.98
CA VAL A 165 2.08 1.24 13.24
C VAL A 165 1.06 0.56 14.17
N ILE A 166 -0.08 1.23 14.43
CA ILE A 166 -1.26 0.67 15.04
C ILE A 166 -1.68 -0.25 13.93
N ALA A 167 -1.40 -1.55 14.10
CA ALA A 167 -2.10 -2.55 13.33
C ALA A 167 -3.56 -2.07 13.28
N ALA A 168 -4.09 -1.83 12.07
CA ALA A 168 -5.41 -1.21 11.88
C ALA A 168 -6.49 -1.87 12.76
N PHE A 169 -6.19 -3.10 13.19
CA PHE A 169 -6.81 -3.89 14.20
C PHE A 169 -5.78 -4.36 15.26
N ALA A 170 -6.10 -4.24 16.56
CA ALA A 170 -5.38 -4.91 17.65
C ALA A 170 -6.36 -5.65 18.56
N HIS A 171 -5.91 -6.68 19.27
CA HIS A 171 -6.79 -7.53 20.07
C HIS A 171 -6.06 -8.20 21.24
N ASP A 172 -6.81 -8.63 22.26
CA ASP A 172 -6.29 -9.57 23.27
C ASP A 172 -6.22 -11.01 22.72
N ALA A 173 -5.55 -11.91 23.42
CA ALA A 173 -5.34 -13.29 22.96
C ALA A 173 -6.63 -14.07 22.64
N ARG A 174 -7.79 -13.61 23.14
CA ARG A 174 -9.10 -14.25 22.96
C ARG A 174 -10.03 -13.44 22.06
N TYR A 175 -9.56 -12.34 21.47
CA TYR A 175 -10.38 -11.38 20.72
C TYR A 175 -11.59 -10.84 21.51
N ARG A 176 -11.52 -10.84 22.85
CA ARG A 176 -12.60 -10.34 23.71
C ARG A 176 -12.52 -8.83 23.89
N LYS A 177 -11.32 -8.27 23.77
CA LYS A 177 -11.07 -6.84 23.65
C LYS A 177 -10.39 -6.63 22.31
N VAL A 178 -11.01 -5.84 21.46
CA VAL A 178 -10.45 -5.47 20.15
C VAL A 178 -10.45 -3.96 20.02
N SER A 179 -9.46 -3.42 19.33
CA SER A 179 -9.39 -2.01 18.97
C SER A 179 -9.21 -1.89 17.47
N VAL A 180 -10.03 -1.07 16.85
CA VAL A 180 -9.91 -0.71 15.43
C VAL A 180 -9.70 0.78 15.39
N ARG A 181 -8.54 1.21 14.88
CA ARG A 181 -8.11 2.61 14.98
C ARG A 181 -8.12 3.08 16.44
N GLU A 182 -8.95 4.07 16.77
CA GLU A 182 -9.09 4.64 18.12
C GLU A 182 -10.25 4.04 18.92
N GLU A 183 -11.11 3.24 18.28
CA GLU A 183 -12.31 2.68 18.91
C GLU A 183 -12.02 1.34 19.57
N ARG A 184 -12.59 1.14 20.75
CA ARG A 184 -12.40 -0.07 21.57
C ARG A 184 -13.72 -0.80 21.77
N TYR A 185 -13.71 -2.09 21.51
CA TYR A 185 -14.89 -2.95 21.62
C TYR A 185 -14.66 -4.09 22.60
N ALA A 186 -15.64 -4.34 23.45
CA ALA A 186 -15.73 -5.53 24.28
C ALA A 186 -16.68 -6.56 23.63
N LEU A 187 -16.16 -7.72 23.24
CA LEU A 187 -16.86 -8.74 22.48
C LEU A 187 -17.33 -9.93 23.34
N GLY A 188 -18.53 -10.40 23.04
CA GLY A 188 -19.02 -11.70 23.51
C GLY A 188 -18.31 -12.86 22.81
N GLU A 189 -18.56 -14.10 23.23
CA GLU A 189 -17.81 -15.28 22.77
C GLU A 189 -17.99 -15.56 21.28
N LYS A 190 -19.24 -15.49 20.86
CA LYS A 190 -19.63 -15.70 19.46
C LYS A 190 -19.04 -14.57 18.59
N GLN A 191 -19.13 -13.33 19.07
CA GLN A 191 -18.56 -12.16 18.40
C GLN A 191 -17.03 -12.29 18.26
N SER A 192 -16.32 -12.70 19.32
CA SER A 192 -14.85 -12.81 19.29
C SER A 192 -14.36 -13.88 18.31
N ARG A 193 -15.07 -15.01 18.21
CA ARG A 193 -14.76 -16.06 17.22
C ARG A 193 -14.93 -15.55 15.79
N ILE A 194 -16.03 -14.84 15.52
CA ILE A 194 -16.28 -14.25 14.20
C ILE A 194 -15.22 -13.20 13.86
N ILE A 195 -14.92 -12.28 14.79
CA ILE A 195 -13.92 -11.24 14.55
C ILE A 195 -12.53 -11.83 14.37
N LYS A 196 -12.19 -12.94 15.03
CA LYS A 196 -10.95 -13.67 14.74
C LYS A 196 -10.90 -14.12 13.28
N VAL A 197 -11.95 -14.79 12.78
CA VAL A 197 -12.03 -15.25 11.38
C VAL A 197 -11.99 -14.07 10.39
N LEU A 198 -12.72 -12.99 10.68
CA LEU A 198 -12.74 -11.79 9.83
C LEU A 198 -11.41 -11.04 9.86
N HIS A 199 -10.73 -11.00 11.00
CA HIS A 199 -9.40 -10.41 11.11
C HIS A 199 -8.39 -11.24 10.32
N GLU A 200 -8.37 -12.55 10.49
CA GLU A 200 -7.54 -13.46 9.69
C GLU A 200 -7.83 -13.29 8.18
N ALA A 201 -9.09 -13.17 7.79
CA ALA A 201 -9.48 -12.88 6.40
C ALA A 201 -8.99 -11.50 5.92
N SER A 202 -9.03 -10.48 6.79
CA SER A 202 -8.58 -9.12 6.46
C SER A 202 -7.07 -9.01 6.23
N GLN A 203 -6.29 -9.97 6.73
CA GLN A 203 -4.87 -10.09 6.42
C GLN A 203 -4.64 -10.73 5.03
N THR A 204 -5.70 -11.10 4.31
CA THR A 204 -5.66 -11.67 2.96
C THR A 204 -6.27 -10.70 1.94
N ASN A 205 -6.10 -10.96 0.64
CA ASN A 205 -6.73 -10.19 -0.43
C ASN A 205 -8.23 -10.43 -0.59
N ASP A 206 -8.78 -11.44 0.10
CA ASP A 206 -10.23 -11.67 0.17
C ASP A 206 -10.72 -11.49 1.61
N PRO A 207 -11.05 -10.25 2.00
CA PRO A 207 -11.47 -9.95 3.36
C PRO A 207 -12.92 -10.39 3.64
N TRP A 208 -13.65 -10.83 2.61
CA TRP A 208 -15.07 -11.13 2.68
C TRP A 208 -15.31 -12.59 3.06
N ARG A 209 -16.20 -12.83 4.02
CA ARG A 209 -16.57 -14.15 4.49
C ARG A 209 -18.08 -14.32 4.53
N ASP A 210 -18.53 -15.51 4.16
CA ASP A 210 -19.94 -15.86 4.15
C ASP A 210 -20.53 -15.81 5.57
N GLY A 211 -21.61 -15.03 5.73
CA GLY A 211 -22.21 -14.78 7.03
C GLY A 211 -22.77 -16.03 7.70
N ARG A 212 -23.28 -16.99 6.91
CA ARG A 212 -23.82 -18.24 7.46
C ARG A 212 -22.70 -19.11 8.02
N SER A 213 -21.63 -19.26 7.27
CA SER A 213 -20.42 -19.96 7.68
C SER A 213 -19.81 -19.35 8.95
N LEU A 214 -19.82 -18.02 9.07
CA LEU A 214 -19.36 -17.33 10.30
C LEU A 214 -20.24 -17.63 11.52
N LEU A 215 -21.56 -17.67 11.35
CA LEU A 215 -22.50 -17.98 12.43
C LEU A 215 -22.36 -19.43 12.89
N ASP A 216 -22.26 -20.35 11.94
CA ASP A 216 -22.11 -21.79 12.19
C ASP A 216 -20.79 -22.07 12.92
N ALA A 217 -19.68 -21.52 12.43
CA ALA A 217 -18.36 -21.66 13.06
C ALA A 217 -18.30 -21.04 14.47
N ALA A 218 -19.12 -20.03 14.75
CA ALA A 218 -19.21 -19.42 16.07
C ALA A 218 -20.13 -20.17 17.04
N GLY A 219 -20.92 -21.13 16.55
CA GLY A 219 -22.01 -21.77 17.29
C GLY A 219 -23.12 -20.78 17.64
N SER A 220 -23.44 -19.86 16.74
CA SER A 220 -24.49 -18.86 16.95
C SER A 220 -25.85 -19.38 16.53
N GLU A 221 -26.89 -19.03 17.30
CA GLU A 221 -28.28 -19.32 16.96
C GLU A 221 -28.92 -18.14 16.21
N SER A 222 -28.19 -17.03 16.07
CA SER A 222 -28.66 -15.88 15.31
C SER A 222 -28.72 -16.22 13.82
N THR A 223 -29.76 -15.77 13.14
CA THR A 223 -29.93 -15.94 11.69
C THR A 223 -29.23 -14.83 10.88
N ASN A 224 -28.79 -13.77 11.55
CA ASN A 224 -28.18 -12.60 10.92
C ASN A 224 -26.98 -12.07 11.74
N LEU A 225 -25.85 -11.83 11.06
CA LEU A 225 -24.66 -11.24 11.69
C LEU A 225 -24.94 -9.84 12.26
N MET A 226 -25.73 -9.02 11.57
CA MET A 226 -26.01 -7.64 11.98
C MET A 226 -26.82 -7.56 13.27
N ASP A 227 -27.55 -8.62 13.62
CA ASP A 227 -28.25 -8.73 14.90
C ASP A 227 -27.29 -9.18 16.01
N LEU A 228 -26.40 -10.13 15.70
CA LEU A 228 -25.34 -10.53 16.62
C LEU A 228 -24.40 -9.35 16.95
N PHE A 229 -24.18 -8.43 16.00
CA PHE A 229 -23.38 -7.21 16.17
C PHE A 229 -24.22 -5.95 16.37
N LYS A 230 -25.47 -6.04 16.85
CA LYS A 230 -26.42 -4.90 16.92
C LYS A 230 -25.85 -3.59 17.49
N ASN A 231 -25.01 -3.67 18.52
CA ASN A 231 -24.40 -2.50 19.18
C ASN A 231 -22.95 -2.23 18.73
N LYS A 232 -22.49 -2.90 17.67
CA LYS A 232 -21.12 -2.91 17.14
C LYS A 232 -21.10 -3.10 15.62
N ARG A 233 -22.12 -2.57 14.94
CA ARG A 233 -22.33 -2.74 13.49
C ARG A 233 -21.26 -2.03 12.68
N ASP A 234 -20.65 -1.02 13.27
CA ASP A 234 -19.49 -0.28 12.80
C ASP A 234 -18.21 -1.13 12.73
N LEU A 235 -18.12 -2.24 13.46
CA LEU A 235 -16.94 -3.12 13.42
C LEU A 235 -16.86 -3.97 12.15
N ILE A 236 -17.99 -4.19 11.46
CA ILE A 236 -18.09 -5.06 10.29
C ILE A 236 -18.80 -4.35 9.13
N VAL A 237 -18.45 -4.72 7.90
CA VAL A 237 -19.13 -4.25 6.68
C VAL A 237 -19.83 -5.42 6.04
N SER A 238 -21.08 -5.23 5.61
CA SER A 238 -21.81 -6.17 4.76
C SER A 238 -21.77 -5.70 3.30
N ASP A 239 -21.70 -6.64 2.38
CA ASP A 239 -21.85 -6.38 0.94
C ASP A 239 -23.32 -6.33 0.48
N GLY A 240 -24.27 -6.61 1.37
CA GLY A 240 -25.70 -6.70 1.06
C GLY A 240 -26.16 -8.01 0.43
N THR A 241 -25.25 -8.93 0.08
CA THR A 241 -25.56 -10.24 -0.51
C THR A 241 -25.36 -11.40 0.47
N GLY A 242 -24.74 -11.14 1.62
CA GLY A 242 -24.53 -12.12 2.69
C GLY A 242 -23.06 -12.29 3.07
N LEU A 243 -22.16 -11.56 2.43
CA LEU A 243 -20.74 -11.52 2.79
C LEU A 243 -20.46 -10.39 3.77
N TYR A 244 -19.48 -10.65 4.64
CA TYR A 244 -19.07 -9.73 5.67
C TYR A 244 -17.55 -9.62 5.73
N ARG A 245 -17.05 -8.42 6.00
CA ARG A 245 -15.63 -8.17 6.28
C ARG A 245 -15.44 -7.33 7.52
N LEU A 246 -14.24 -7.33 8.06
CA LEU A 246 -13.83 -6.39 9.10
C LEU A 246 -13.72 -4.97 8.50
N LYS A 247 -14.23 -3.97 9.21
CA LYS A 247 -14.11 -2.57 8.80
C LYS A 247 -12.75 -2.02 9.24
N LEU A 248 -11.83 -1.83 8.31
CA LEU A 248 -10.49 -1.25 8.57
C LEU A 248 -10.28 0.11 7.87
N ASP A 249 -11.27 0.52 7.07
CA ASP A 249 -11.34 1.69 6.18
C ASP A 249 -12.20 2.85 6.73
#